data_AF-A0AAN4L5K6-F1
#
_entry.id   AF-A0AAN4L5K6-F1
#
_cell.length_a   1.000
_cell.length_b   1.000
_cell.length_c   1.000
_cell.angle_alpha   90.00
_cell.angle_beta   90.00
_cell.angle_gamma   90.00
#
_symmetry.space_group_name_H-M   'P 1'
#
loop_
_entity.id
_entity.type
_entity.pdbx_description
1 polymer ?
#
loop_
_entity_poly.entity_id
_entity_poly.type
_entity_poly.pdbx_seq_one_letter_code
_entity_poly.pdbx_strand_id
1 'polypeptide(L)' 'MAASFQLETVRDCKVKKWRSASGTRTRKSHRKVNGQVVPLDEPFKVVDSKLMYPGDPSGEANEIVSCRCAMQFVIG' A
#
# COMPACT_ATOMS: atom_id res chain seq x y z
N MET A 1 20.05 23.48 -10.54
CA MET A 1 20.67 22.29 -9.93
C MET A 1 19.74 21.77 -8.84
N ALA A 2 18.80 20.86 -9.14
CA ALA A 2 17.94 20.21 -8.12
C ALA A 2 17.22 18.95 -8.64
N ALA A 3 17.74 18.28 -9.68
CA ALA A 3 17.08 17.11 -10.27
C ALA A 3 17.77 15.77 -9.92
N SER A 4 18.94 15.82 -9.27
CA SER A 4 19.76 14.62 -8.99
C SER A 4 19.44 13.98 -7.63
N PHE A 5 19.03 14.76 -6.63
CA PHE A 5 18.82 14.25 -5.26
C PHE A 5 17.57 13.36 -5.09
N GLN A 6 16.59 13.49 -5.99
CA GLN A 6 15.33 12.71 -5.92
C GLN A 6 15.39 11.35 -6.63
N LEU A 7 16.40 11.08 -7.46
CA LEU A 7 16.51 9.81 -8.20
C LEU A 7 17.37 8.76 -7.49
N GLU A 8 18.25 9.19 -6.58
CA GLU A 8 19.14 8.28 -5.84
C GLU A 8 18.43 7.59 -4.68
N THR A 9 17.43 8.25 -4.08
CA THR A 9 16.66 7.73 -2.92
C THR A 9 15.61 6.69 -3.29
N VAL A 10 15.13 6.65 -4.54
CA VAL A 10 14.16 5.62 -4.98
C VAL A 10 14.82 4.23 -5.07
N ARG A 11 16.14 4.16 -5.28
CA ARG A 11 16.87 2.89 -5.43
C ARG A 11 17.02 2.12 -4.12
N ASP A 12 16.76 2.73 -2.96
CA ASP A 12 16.85 2.10 -1.63
C ASP A 12 15.48 1.95 -0.93
N CYS A 13 14.39 1.90 -1.69
CA CYS A 13 13.10 1.54 -1.13
C CYS A 13 13.05 0.01 -0.92
N LYS A 14 13.28 -0.46 0.32
CA LYS A 14 13.18 -1.90 0.67
C LYS A 14 11.80 -2.31 1.16
N VAL A 15 10.97 -1.35 1.55
CA VAL A 15 9.66 -1.61 2.14
C VAL A 15 8.58 -0.73 1.51
N LYS A 16 7.35 -1.21 1.62
CA LYS A 16 6.13 -0.53 1.16
C LYS A 16 5.17 -0.36 2.32
N LYS A 17 4.46 0.76 2.32
CA LYS A 17 3.47 1.14 3.33
C LYS A 17 2.08 1.26 2.73
N TRP A 18 1.10 0.69 3.40
CA TRP A 18 -0.31 0.86 3.04
C TRP A 18 -0.81 2.25 3.45
N ARG A 19 -1.47 2.97 2.53
CA ARG A 19 -2.09 4.27 2.77
C ARG A 19 -3.57 4.21 2.44
N SER A 20 -4.40 4.18 3.47
CA SER A 20 -5.84 4.11 3.29
C SER A 20 -6.41 5.45 2.84
N ALA A 21 -7.34 5.41 1.90
CA ALA A 21 -8.04 6.62 1.48
C ALA A 21 -8.76 7.26 2.68
N SER A 22 -8.79 8.58 2.72
CA SER A 22 -9.57 9.30 3.72
C SER A 22 -11.08 9.20 3.45
N GLY A 23 -11.86 9.35 4.51
CA GLY A 23 -13.32 9.39 4.47
C GLY A 23 -14.03 8.08 4.85
N THR A 24 -15.37 8.16 4.82
CA THR A 24 -16.27 7.12 5.33
C THR A 24 -16.34 5.89 4.42
N ARG A 25 -16.21 6.09 3.10
CA ARG A 25 -16.26 5.02 2.06
C ARG A 25 -15.12 4.02 2.12
N THR A 26 -14.03 4.31 2.83
CA THR A 26 -12.94 3.36 3.01
C THR A 26 -13.43 2.19 3.85
N ARG A 27 -13.09 0.95 3.47
CA ARG A 27 -13.53 -0.23 4.23
C ARG A 27 -12.90 -0.25 5.62
N LYS A 28 -13.59 -0.87 6.59
CA LYS A 28 -13.04 -1.02 7.95
C LYS A 28 -11.76 -1.86 7.93
N SER A 29 -11.71 -2.91 7.12
CA SER A 29 -10.50 -3.73 6.87
C SER A 29 -9.34 -2.87 6.38
N HIS A 30 -9.56 -2.04 5.36
CA HIS A 30 -8.54 -1.14 4.81
C HIS A 30 -8.08 -0.09 5.83
N ARG A 31 -9.00 0.47 6.65
CA ARG A 31 -8.61 1.40 7.73
C ARG A 31 -7.76 0.73 8.80
N LYS A 32 -8.03 -0.53 9.14
CA LYS A 32 -7.26 -1.29 10.14
C LYS A 32 -5.81 -1.52 9.70
N VAL A 33 -5.59 -1.78 8.42
CA VAL A 33 -4.23 -1.97 7.87
C VAL A 33 -3.53 -0.67 7.49
N ASN A 34 -4.16 0.49 7.74
CA ASN A 34 -3.56 1.77 7.39
C ASN A 34 -2.22 1.94 8.11
N GLY A 35 -1.18 2.21 7.32
CA GLY A 35 0.16 2.38 7.82
C GLY A 35 0.94 1.09 8.04
N GLN A 36 0.38 -0.08 7.75
CA GLN A 36 1.11 -1.34 7.71
C GLN A 36 2.31 -1.20 6.76
N VAL A 37 3.50 -1.60 7.22
CA VAL A 37 4.74 -1.63 6.44
C VAL A 37 5.16 -3.09 6.26
N VAL A 38 5.47 -3.49 5.03
CA VAL A 38 5.95 -4.83 4.67
C VAL A 38 7.08 -4.72 3.64
N PRO A 39 7.95 -5.74 3.50
CA PRO A 39 8.88 -5.84 2.37
C PRO A 39 8.19 -5.71 1.01
N LEU A 40 8.90 -5.23 -0.02
CA LEU A 40 8.28 -5.00 -1.34
C LEU A 40 7.65 -6.25 -1.96
N ASP A 41 8.28 -7.39 -1.72
CA ASP A 41 7.94 -8.73 -2.22
C ASP A 41 6.92 -9.46 -1.35
N GLU A 42 6.53 -8.91 -0.19
CA GLU A 42 5.54 -9.50 0.69
C GLU A 42 4.15 -8.85 0.55
N PRO A 43 3.05 -9.60 0.77
CA PRO A 43 1.70 -9.03 0.74
C PRO A 43 1.34 -8.31 2.04
N PHE A 44 0.47 -7.30 1.92
CA PHE A 44 -0.26 -6.74 3.06
C PHE A 44 -1.29 -7.75 3.58
N LYS A 45 -1.53 -7.75 4.90
CA LYS A 45 -2.48 -8.67 5.56
C LYS A 45 -3.78 -7.92 5.84
N VAL A 46 -4.72 -7.97 4.90
CA VAL A 46 -5.99 -7.26 4.95
C VAL A 46 -7.08 -8.16 5.51
N VAL A 47 -7.09 -8.31 6.85
CA VAL A 47 -8.02 -9.15 7.63
C VAL A 47 -8.13 -10.58 7.08
N ASP A 48 -9.00 -10.82 6.10
CA ASP A 48 -9.28 -12.11 5.48
C ASP A 48 -8.62 -12.27 4.09
N SER A 49 -7.84 -11.30 3.64
CA SER A 49 -7.17 -11.29 2.34
C SER A 49 -5.69 -10.92 2.43
N LYS A 50 -4.92 -11.38 1.44
CA LYS A 50 -3.53 -10.97 1.24
C LYS A 50 -3.45 -10.22 -0.09
N LEU A 51 -3.02 -8.96 -0.04
CA LEU A 51 -2.94 -8.09 -1.23
C LEU A 51 -1.51 -7.61 -1.41
N MET A 52 -0.94 -7.74 -2.60
CA MET A 52 0.38 -7.18 -2.88
C MET A 52 0.36 -5.65 -2.92
N TYR A 53 -0.77 -5.06 -3.33
CA TYR A 53 -1.02 -3.64 -3.40
C TYR A 53 -2.53 -3.36 -3.32
N PRO A 54 -2.95 -2.12 -3.03
CA PRO A 54 -4.37 -1.78 -3.07
C PRO A 54 -5.02 -2.03 -4.43
N GLY A 55 -6.09 -2.81 -4.45
CA GLY A 55 -6.79 -3.16 -5.70
C GLY A 55 -6.14 -4.31 -6.48
N ASP A 56 -5.22 -5.06 -5.87
CA ASP A 56 -4.66 -6.29 -6.44
C ASP A 56 -5.77 -7.26 -6.87
N PRO A 57 -5.89 -7.58 -8.17
CA PRO A 57 -6.98 -8.41 -8.69
C PRO A 57 -6.93 -9.87 -8.21
N SER A 58 -5.82 -10.29 -7.58
CA SER A 58 -5.67 -11.61 -6.98
C SER A 58 -6.41 -11.75 -5.64
N GLY A 59 -6.87 -10.65 -5.06
CA GLY A 59 -7.61 -10.62 -3.81
C GLY A 59 -9.12 -10.81 -3.95
N GLU A 60 -9.79 -10.99 -2.83
CA GLU A 60 -11.25 -11.10 -2.77
C GLU A 60 -11.93 -9.85 -3.33
N ALA A 61 -12.98 -10.05 -4.13
CA ALA A 61 -13.75 -8.98 -4.78
C ALA A 61 -14.20 -7.90 -3.78
N ASN A 62 -14.55 -8.31 -2.56
CA ASN A 62 -15.03 -7.41 -1.51
C ASN A 62 -13.95 -6.43 -1.02
N GLU A 63 -12.65 -6.76 -1.09
CA GLU A 63 -11.55 -5.90 -0.67
C GLU A 63 -11.08 -5.01 -1.84
N ILE A 64 -11.15 -5.51 -3.07
CA ILE A 64 -10.49 -4.87 -4.23
C ILE A 64 -11.42 -3.89 -4.97
N VAL A 65 -12.73 -4.17 -5.04
CA VAL A 65 -13.65 -3.39 -5.89
C VAL A 65 -13.78 -1.95 -5.39
N SER A 66 -13.72 -0.96 -6.29
CA SER A 66 -13.78 0.47 -5.94
C SER A 66 -12.76 0.88 -4.85
N CYS A 67 -11.65 0.17 -4.71
CA CYS A 67 -10.59 0.54 -3.78
C CYS A 67 -9.96 1.88 -4.21
N ARG A 68 -9.80 2.79 -3.25
CA ARG A 68 -9.17 4.11 -3.44
C ARG A 68 -7.89 4.27 -2.63
N CYS A 69 -7.44 3.20 -1.98
CA CYS A 69 -6.23 3.24 -1.15
C CYS A 69 -5.00 3.28 -2.04
N ALA A 70 -3.89 3.74 -1.48
CA ALA A 70 -2.62 3.85 -2.16
C ALA A 70 -1.53 3.07 -1.42
N MET A 71 -0.45 2.80 -2.12
CA MET A 71 0.78 2.25 -1.57
C MET A 71 1.87 3.32 -1.67
N GLN A 72 2.67 3.44 -0.62
CA GLN A 72 3.82 4.34 -0.58
C GLN A 72 5.09 3.51 -0.42
N PHE A 73 6.05 3.67 -1.32
CA PHE A 73 7.42 3.19 -1.10
C PHE A 73 8.06 4.01 0.02
N VAL A 74 8.69 3.34 0.98
CA VAL A 74 9.35 3.99 2.11
C VAL A 74 10.81 3.56 2.12
N ILE A 75 11.68 4.53 2.33
CA ILE A 75 13.12 4.29 2.54
C ILE A 75 13.27 3.62 3.90
N GLY A 76 14.02 2.51 3.92
CA GLY A 76 14.26 1.71 5.12
C GLY A 76 15.31 2.31 6.04
#